data_AF-A0A7W0TQ00-F1
#
_entry.id   AF-A0A7W0TQ00-F1
#
_cell.length_a   1.000
_cell.length_b   1.000
_cell.length_c   1.000
_cell.angle_alpha   90.00
_cell.angle_beta   90.00
_cell.angle_gamma   90.00
#
_symmetry.space_group_name_H-M   'P 1'
#
loop_
_entity.id
_entity.type
_entity.pdbx_description
1 polymer ?
#
loop_
_entity_poly.entity_id
_entity_poly.type
_entity_poly.pdbx_seq_one_letter_code
_entity_poly.pdbx_strand_id
1 'polypeptide(L)' 'MAAGETRDGVALTNLDDPLFDDAGATKRDLVDYLDAVADRIIPVLADRPLSVIRILRGRNRFMQKNVPNYTPPWVRT' A
#
# COMPACT_ATOMS: atom_id res chain seq x y z
N MET A 1 6.55 -18.62 -6.80
CA MET A 1 5.34 -17.76 -6.72
C MET A 1 4.99 -17.68 -5.25
N ALA A 2 5.19 -16.52 -4.62
CA ALA A 2 4.71 -16.34 -3.24
C ALA A 2 3.19 -16.54 -3.25
N ALA A 3 2.68 -17.36 -2.34
CA ALA A 3 1.25 -17.61 -2.22
C ALA A 3 0.53 -16.27 -2.06
N GLY A 4 -0.58 -16.08 -2.78
CA GLY A 4 -1.41 -14.90 -2.61
C GLY A 4 -1.95 -14.87 -1.17
N GLU A 5 -1.71 -13.78 -0.47
CA GLU A 5 -2.23 -13.55 0.87
C GLU A 5 -3.40 -12.58 0.77
N THR A 6 -4.51 -12.85 1.44
CA THR A 6 -5.66 -11.95 1.47
C THR A 6 -5.89 -11.49 2.90
N ARG A 7 -5.90 -10.17 3.13
CA ARG A 7 -6.26 -9.54 4.40
C ARG A 7 -7.43 -8.60 4.19
N ASP A 8 -8.46 -8.68 5.02
CA ASP A 8 -9.65 -7.81 4.96
C ASP A 8 -10.29 -7.70 3.56
N GLY A 9 -10.27 -8.80 2.80
CA GLY A 9 -10.79 -8.84 1.44
C GLY A 9 -9.88 -8.22 0.36
N VAL A 10 -8.66 -7.81 0.71
CA VAL A 10 -7.64 -7.27 -0.21
C VAL A 10 -6.59 -8.34 -0.50
N ALA A 11 -6.45 -8.69 -1.78
CA ALA A 11 -5.40 -9.60 -2.24
C ALA A 11 -4.04 -8.87 -2.30
N LEU A 12 -3.06 -9.40 -1.58
CA LEU A 12 -1.70 -8.92 -1.48
C LEU A 12 -0.76 -9.83 -2.28
N THR A 13 0.10 -9.20 -3.06
CA THR A 13 1.10 -9.86 -3.91
C THR A 13 2.47 -9.29 -3.64
N ASN A 14 3.52 -10.05 -3.97
CA ASN A 14 4.90 -9.57 -3.93
C ASN A 14 5.34 -9.11 -2.53
N LEU A 15 4.87 -9.80 -1.47
CA LEU A 15 5.08 -9.40 -0.08
C LEU A 15 6.53 -9.54 0.36
N ASP A 16 7.23 -10.56 -0.14
CA ASP A 16 8.61 -10.84 0.23
C ASP A 16 9.63 -10.02 -0.58
N ASP A 17 9.15 -9.19 -1.51
CA ASP A 17 10.01 -8.33 -2.30
C ASP A 17 10.41 -7.06 -1.53
N PRO A 18 11.61 -6.50 -1.77
CA PRO A 18 12.02 -5.23 -1.20
C PRO A 18 11.02 -4.11 -1.53
N LEU A 19 10.75 -3.25 -0.54
CA LEU A 19 9.81 -2.13 -0.70
C LEU A 19 10.31 -1.12 -1.76
N PHE A 20 11.60 -0.83 -1.73
CA PHE A 20 12.37 -0.12 -2.74
C PHE A 20 13.86 -0.48 -2.59
N ASP A 21 14.68 -0.09 -3.57
CA ASP A 21 16.12 -0.36 -3.55
C ASP A 21 16.77 0.20 -2.26
N ASP A 22 17.59 -0.60 -1.60
CA ASP A 22 18.26 -0.26 -0.33
C ASP A 22 17.32 0.05 0.86
N ALA A 23 16.03 -0.29 0.78
CA ALA A 23 15.07 -0.02 1.86
C ALA A 23 15.39 -0.73 3.19
N GLY A 24 16.11 -1.86 3.15
CA GLY A 24 16.27 -2.75 4.31
C GLY A 24 14.96 -3.35 4.82
N ALA A 25 13.88 -3.23 4.04
CA ALA A 25 12.53 -3.65 4.38
C ALA A 25 11.79 -4.18 3.14
N THR A 26 10.88 -5.12 3.37
CA THR A 26 10.01 -5.75 2.38
C THR A 26 8.67 -5.04 2.27
N LYS A 27 7.89 -5.38 1.24
CA LYS A 27 6.50 -4.93 1.14
C LYS A 27 5.64 -5.45 2.30
N ARG A 28 5.92 -6.66 2.80
CA ARG A 28 5.29 -7.22 3.99
C ARG A 28 5.51 -6.33 5.21
N ASP A 29 6.74 -5.88 5.43
CA ASP A 29 7.06 -5.00 6.57
C ASP A 29 6.24 -3.70 6.53
N LEU A 30 6.00 -3.12 5.34
CA LEU A 30 5.15 -1.94 5.21
C LEU A 30 3.68 -2.25 5.57
N VAL A 31 3.14 -3.36 5.08
CA VAL A 31 1.75 -3.75 5.38
C VAL A 31 1.59 -4.01 6.88
N ASP A 32 2.49 -4.80 7.46
CA ASP A 32 2.48 -5.14 8.89
C ASP A 32 2.64 -3.87 9.76
N TYR A 33 3.46 -2.91 9.34
CA TYR A 33 3.58 -1.61 10.00
C TYR A 33 2.25 -0.83 9.96
N LEU A 34 1.61 -0.74 8.80
CA LEU A 34 0.35 -0.02 8.64
C LEU A 34 -0.78 -0.66 9.46
N ASP A 35 -0.86 -1.99 9.49
CA ASP A 35 -1.79 -2.74 10.34
C ASP A 35 -1.52 -2.44 11.83
N ALA A 36 -0.25 -2.46 12.25
CA ALA A 36 0.13 -2.21 13.65
C ALA A 36 -0.19 -0.78 14.13
N VAL A 37 -0.21 0.21 13.23
CA VAL A 37 -0.51 1.61 13.57
C VAL A 37 -1.91 2.07 13.15
N ALA A 38 -2.75 1.17 12.62
CA ALA A 38 -4.05 1.48 12.03
C ALA A 38 -4.93 2.33 12.96
N ASP A 39 -5.06 1.93 14.22
CA ASP A 39 -5.88 2.60 15.25
C ASP A 39 -5.46 4.06 15.50
N ARG A 40 -4.20 4.40 15.22
CA ARG A 40 -3.65 5.75 15.42
C ARG A 40 -3.66 6.57 14.13
N ILE A 41 -3.37 5.94 12.99
CA ILE A 41 -3.22 6.64 11.71
C ILE A 41 -4.57 6.92 11.04
N ILE A 42 -5.54 6.00 11.13
CA ILE A 42 -6.83 6.15 10.43
C ILE A 42 -7.62 7.38 10.93
N PRO A 43 -7.76 7.64 12.24
CA PRO A 43 -8.54 8.80 12.71
C PRO A 43 -8.01 10.15 12.20
N VAL A 44 -6.70 10.27 11.98
CA VAL A 44 -6.09 11.52 11.48
C VAL A 44 -6.18 11.68 9.97
N LEU A 45 -6.43 10.59 9.24
CA LEU A 45 -6.61 10.56 7.78
C LEU A 45 -8.08 10.54 7.36
N ALA A 46 -9.01 10.29 8.28
CA ALA A 46 -10.44 10.23 8.00
C ALA A 46 -10.93 11.50 7.28
N ASP A 47 -11.74 11.30 6.25
CA ASP A 47 -12.35 12.34 5.41
C ASP A 47 -11.35 13.32 4.75
N ARG A 48 -10.09 12.91 4.60
CA ARG A 48 -9.06 13.68 3.89
C ARG A 48 -8.74 13.06 2.53
N PRO A 49 -8.60 13.86 1.45
CA PRO A 49 -8.12 13.35 0.18
C PRO A 49 -6.66 12.89 0.31
N LEU A 50 -6.36 11.70 -0.18
CA LEU A 50 -5.02 11.12 -0.10
C LEU A 50 -4.33 11.13 -1.47
N SER A 51 -3.11 11.66 -1.51
CA SER A 51 -2.19 11.45 -2.63
C SER A 51 -1.18 10.37 -2.24
N VAL A 52 -0.88 9.46 -3.15
CA VAL A 52 -0.02 8.30 -2.87
C VAL A 52 1.28 8.41 -3.65
N ILE A 53 2.42 8.25 -2.97
CA ILE A 53 3.70 8.03 -3.64
C ILE A 53 3.81 6.53 -3.92
N ARG A 54 3.97 6.18 -5.19
CA ARG A 54 4.13 4.80 -5.64
C ARG A 54 5.56 4.57 -6.11
N ILE A 55 6.08 3.40 -5.77
CA ILE A 55 7.35 2.88 -6.27
C ILE A 55 7.04 1.57 -6.97
N LEU A 56 7.47 1.47 -8.23
CA LEU A 56 7.35 0.25 -9.01
C LEU A 56 8.76 -0.30 -9.23
N ARG A 57 8.89 -1.62 -9.32
CA ARG A 57 10.21 -2.26 -9.50
C ARG A 57 10.94 -1.68 -10.70
N GLY A 58 12.21 -1.30 -10.48
CA GLY A 58 13.08 -0.74 -11.51
C GLY A 58 12.62 0.62 -12.04
N ARG A 59 11.77 1.37 -11.31
CA ARG A 59 11.28 2.69 -11.72
C ARG A 59 11.39 3.70 -10.59
N ASN A 60 11.59 4.96 -10.98
CA ASN A 60 11.54 6.08 -10.06
C ASN A 60 10.15 6.21 -9.40
N ARG A 61 10.15 6.73 -8.17
CA ARG A 61 8.92 7.06 -7.45
C ARG A 61 8.09 8.09 -8.23
N PHE A 62 6.77 7.98 -8.18
CA PHE A 62 5.86 8.98 -8.75
C PHE A 62 4.67 9.23 -7.84
N MET A 63 4.09 10.42 -7.95
CA MET A 63 2.88 10.81 -7.21
C MET A 63 1.63 10.41 -8.00
N GLN A 64 0.70 9.72 -7.37
CA GLN A 64 -0.62 9.41 -7.90
C GLN A 64 -1.69 10.18 -7.12
N LYS A 65 -2.35 11.12 -7.79
CA LYS A 65 -3.43 11.93 -7.22
C LYS A 65 -4.83 11.37 -7.51
N ASN A 66 -5.03 10.89 -8.73
CA ASN A 66 -6.32 10.38 -9.18
C ASN A 66 -6.43 8.87 -8.91
N VAL A 67 -7.65 8.42 -8.63
CA VAL A 67 -7.97 7.02 -8.34
C VAL A 67 -7.84 6.18 -9.62
N PRO A 68 -7.08 5.07 -9.62
CA PRO A 68 -6.97 4.19 -10.79
C PRO A 68 -8.29 3.47 -11.12
N ASN A 69 -8.50 3.13 -12.40
CA ASN A 69 -9.69 2.41 -12.87
C ASN A 69 -9.90 1.03 -12.23
N TYR A 70 -8.84 0.41 -11.70
CA TYR A 70 -8.89 -0.89 -11.02
C TYR A 70 -9.07 -0.78 -9.50
N THR A 71 -9.37 0.41 -8.97
CA THR A 71 -9.56 0.60 -7.54
C THR A 71 -10.83 -0.14 -7.09
N PRO A 72 -10.79 -0.86 -5.95
CA PRO A 72 -11.97 -1.52 -5.43
C PRO A 72 -13.15 -0.55 -5.23
N PRO A 73 -14.40 -0.95 -5.53
CA PRO A 73 -15.55 -0.06 -5.54
C PRO A 73 -15.92 0.52 -4.17
N TRP A 74 -15.39 -0.04 -3.08
CA TRP A 74 -15.64 0.42 -1.72
C TRP A 74 -14.70 1.56 -1.29
N VAL A 75 -13.65 1.88 -2.06
CA VAL A 75 -12.76 3.02 -1.77
C VAL A 75 -13.51 4.31 -2.12
N ARG A 76 -13.72 5.16 -1.12
CA ARG A 76 -14.37 6.47 -1.28
C ARG A 76 -13.41 7.47 -1.93
N THR A 77 -13.94 8.33 -2.81
CA THR A 77 -13.20 9.35 -3.56
C THR A 77 -13.87 10.71 -3.46
#